data_AF-B5ZBU5-F1
#
_entry.id   AF-B5ZBU5-F1
#
_cell.length_a   1.000
_cell.length_b   1.000
_cell.length_c   1.000
_cell.angle_alpha   90.00
_cell.angle_beta   90.00
_cell.angle_gamma   90.00
#
_symmetry.space_group_name_H-M   'P 1'
#
loop_
_entity.id
_entity.type
_entity.pdbx_description
1 polymer ?
#
loop_
_entity_poly.entity_id
_entity_poly.type
_entity_poly.pdbx_seq_one_letter_code
_entity_poly.pdbx_strand_id
1 'polypeptide(L)'
;MKFNYKKFKKLIEQRHQADYDIRLYLGVQSIWEDLVAVICKTEVSFSVFIEYMKTEMSDYEYFVLSEISYDLVGIYPWTSFIDAYHFLAKKYSKQTKKHEIFNAIYEAEEYVKSRSMIDDENTIFSIKQFKDLIMERKIIGKCPLNYWDLDLVWEKLVKLICASEASFSVFIEYMKTKMTACEYSTLKEISDDIVAIFPWISFIKAYRFLEQKYPTSTKEYKIKLFIDDAEEYVLSKNNERIEDGHK
;
A
#
# COMPACT_ATOMS: atom_id res chain seq x y z
N MET A 1 17.50 -0.82 10.37
CA MET A 1 18.92 -1.08 9.99
C MET A 1 19.18 -0.34 8.69
N LYS A 2 20.24 0.45 8.56
CA LYS A 2 20.49 1.29 7.37
C LYS A 2 20.97 0.45 6.17
N PHE A 3 20.80 0.97 4.96
CA PHE A 3 21.26 0.37 3.70
C PHE A 3 22.77 0.07 3.75
N ASN A 4 23.18 -1.12 3.31
CA ASN A 4 24.57 -1.58 3.38
C ASN A 4 25.30 -1.34 2.06
N TYR A 5 25.81 -0.11 1.89
CA TYR A 5 26.56 0.32 0.71
C TYR A 5 27.73 -0.60 0.37
N LYS A 6 28.48 -1.07 1.39
CA LYS A 6 29.66 -1.92 1.17
C LYS A 6 29.27 -3.27 0.58
N LYS A 7 28.19 -3.90 1.09
CA LYS A 7 27.68 -5.16 0.52
C LYS A 7 27.12 -4.94 -0.88
N PHE A 8 26.36 -3.86 -1.09
CA PHE A 8 25.83 -3.49 -2.40
C PHE A 8 26.94 -3.33 -3.45
N LYS A 9 27.96 -2.50 -3.18
CA LYS A 9 29.09 -2.29 -4.10
C LYS A 9 29.82 -3.59 -4.44
N LYS A 10 30.03 -4.46 -3.46
CA LYS A 10 30.64 -5.78 -3.69
C LYS A 10 29.80 -6.66 -4.63
N LEU A 11 28.47 -6.63 -4.50
CA LEU A 11 27.58 -7.38 -5.39
C LEU A 11 27.60 -6.80 -6.82
N ILE A 12 27.68 -5.48 -6.97
CA ILE A 12 27.84 -4.82 -8.28
C ILE A 12 29.16 -5.25 -8.95
N GLU A 13 30.26 -5.33 -8.20
CA GLU A 13 31.54 -5.82 -8.71
C GLU A 13 31.46 -7.29 -9.18
N GLN A 14 30.75 -8.14 -8.42
CA GLN A 14 30.53 -9.54 -8.80
C GLN A 14 29.68 -9.65 -10.06
N ARG A 15 28.62 -8.84 -10.19
CA ARG A 15 27.80 -8.77 -11.40
C ARG A 15 28.63 -8.34 -12.60
N HIS A 16 29.52 -7.36 -12.42
CA HIS A 16 30.42 -6.88 -13.47
C HIS A 16 31.38 -7.96 -13.93
N GLN A 17 31.96 -8.73 -13.02
CA GLN A 17 32.81 -9.88 -13.39
C GLN A 17 32.03 -10.95 -14.17
N ALA A 18 30.77 -11.19 -13.81
CA ALA A 18 29.92 -12.15 -14.49
C ALA A 18 29.53 -11.74 -15.92
N ASP A 19 29.58 -10.45 -16.28
CA ASP A 19 29.41 -10.00 -17.68
C ASP A 19 30.55 -10.45 -18.61
N TYR A 20 31.75 -10.68 -18.06
CA TYR A 20 32.95 -11.03 -18.83
C TYR A 20 33.33 -12.52 -18.77
N ASP A 21 32.81 -13.27 -17.78
CA ASP A 21 33.10 -14.69 -17.63
C ASP A 21 31.83 -15.53 -17.75
N ILE A 22 31.68 -16.22 -18.88
CA ILE A 22 30.55 -17.12 -19.15
C ILE A 22 30.38 -18.23 -18.09
N ARG A 23 31.44 -18.59 -17.36
CA ARG A 23 31.36 -19.57 -16.27
C ARG A 23 30.64 -19.03 -15.03
N LEU A 24 30.62 -17.71 -14.87
CA LEU A 24 29.93 -17.02 -13.78
C LEU A 24 28.50 -16.60 -14.15
N TYR A 25 28.12 -16.72 -15.44
CA TYR A 25 26.79 -16.37 -15.93
C TYR A 25 25.66 -17.10 -15.21
N LEU A 26 25.86 -18.37 -14.83
CA LEU A 26 24.89 -19.14 -14.04
C LEU A 26 24.69 -18.59 -12.61
N GLY A 27 25.60 -17.76 -12.12
CA GLY A 27 25.51 -17.11 -10.80
C GLY A 27 24.79 -15.75 -10.83
N VAL A 28 24.46 -15.20 -12.00
CA VAL A 28 23.86 -13.86 -12.13
C VAL A 28 22.53 -13.78 -11.37
N GLN A 29 21.69 -14.80 -11.47
CA GLN A 29 20.42 -14.87 -10.74
C GLN A 29 20.62 -14.73 -9.22
N SER A 30 21.60 -15.44 -8.65
CA SER A 30 21.91 -15.35 -7.21
C SER A 30 22.39 -13.96 -6.80
N ILE A 31 23.11 -13.26 -7.69
CA ILE A 31 23.57 -11.89 -7.44
C ILE A 31 22.39 -10.92 -7.46
N TRP A 32 21.44 -11.07 -8.39
CA TRP A 32 20.21 -10.26 -8.43
C TRP A 32 19.38 -10.45 -7.16
N GLU A 33 19.17 -11.69 -6.72
CA GLU A 33 18.45 -12.00 -5.47
C GLU A 33 19.13 -11.37 -4.25
N ASP A 34 20.46 -11.45 -4.16
CA ASP A 34 21.22 -10.82 -3.08
C ASP A 34 21.15 -9.28 -3.12
N LEU A 35 21.15 -8.68 -4.33
CA LEU A 35 20.99 -7.24 -4.50
C LEU A 35 19.60 -6.80 -4.00
N VAL A 36 18.54 -7.47 -4.44
CA VAL A 36 17.16 -7.21 -3.99
C VAL A 36 17.06 -7.37 -2.48
N ALA A 37 17.63 -8.44 -1.91
CA ALA A 37 17.60 -8.67 -0.46
C ALA A 37 18.35 -7.59 0.34
N VAL A 38 19.45 -7.05 -0.19
CA VAL A 38 20.20 -5.96 0.46
C VAL A 38 19.46 -4.64 0.37
N ILE A 39 18.92 -4.32 -0.80
CA ILE A 39 18.19 -3.08 -1.07
C ILE A 39 16.89 -3.06 -0.26
N CYS A 40 16.07 -4.11 -0.39
CA CYS A 40 14.73 -4.22 0.17
C CYS A 40 14.70 -4.83 1.58
N LYS A 41 15.83 -4.89 2.29
CA LYS A 41 15.89 -5.50 3.64
C LYS A 41 14.86 -4.93 4.62
N THR A 42 14.62 -3.62 4.55
CA THR A 42 13.60 -2.89 5.33
C THR A 42 13.17 -1.66 4.54
N GLU A 43 12.01 -1.08 4.85
CA GLU A 43 11.56 0.19 4.27
C GLU A 43 12.59 1.33 4.44
N VAL A 44 13.24 1.40 5.60
CA VAL A 44 14.30 2.38 5.87
C VAL A 44 15.52 2.15 4.96
N SER A 45 15.88 0.90 4.68
CA SER A 45 16.96 0.56 3.75
C SER A 45 16.61 1.01 2.33
N PHE A 46 15.36 0.76 1.90
CA PHE A 46 14.88 1.14 0.58
C PHE A 46 14.81 2.66 0.39
N SER A 47 14.30 3.40 1.39
CA SER A 47 14.30 4.87 1.38
C SER A 47 15.72 5.44 1.24
N VAL A 48 16.70 4.90 1.97
CA VAL A 48 18.10 5.33 1.88
C VAL A 48 18.70 4.99 0.51
N PHE A 49 18.32 3.86 -0.09
CA PHE A 49 18.71 3.50 -1.45
C PHE A 49 18.16 4.46 -2.51
N ILE A 50 16.91 4.91 -2.38
CA ILE A 50 16.31 5.92 -3.27
C ILE A 50 17.10 7.24 -3.21
N GLU A 51 17.56 7.66 -2.03
CA GLU A 51 18.40 8.85 -1.92
C GLU A 51 19.79 8.63 -2.52
N TYR A 52 20.34 7.41 -2.40
CA TYR A 52 21.58 7.03 -3.07
C TYR A 52 21.48 7.11 -4.61
N MET A 53 20.35 6.66 -5.19
CA MET A 53 20.07 6.78 -6.63
C MET A 53 20.19 8.23 -7.11
N LYS A 54 19.67 9.18 -6.35
CA LYS A 54 19.64 10.60 -6.74
C LYS A 54 21.00 11.30 -6.60
N THR A 55 21.90 10.77 -5.77
CA THR A 55 23.13 11.47 -5.37
C THR A 55 24.37 10.80 -5.95
N GLU A 56 24.60 9.54 -5.62
CA GLU A 56 25.91 8.88 -5.74
C GLU A 56 25.96 7.73 -6.75
N MET A 57 24.81 7.23 -7.21
CA MET A 57 24.75 6.07 -8.11
C MET A 57 25.45 6.31 -9.45
N SER A 58 26.30 5.37 -9.85
CA SER A 58 27.02 5.38 -11.14
C SER A 58 26.15 4.92 -12.31
N ASP A 59 26.66 5.06 -13.53
CA ASP A 59 25.96 4.62 -14.75
C ASP A 59 25.89 3.09 -14.87
N TYR A 60 26.93 2.37 -14.45
CA TYR A 60 26.92 0.91 -14.41
C TYR A 60 25.95 0.37 -13.34
N GLU A 61 25.88 1.01 -12.17
CA GLU A 61 24.91 0.64 -11.14
C GLU A 61 23.47 0.86 -11.58
N TYR A 62 23.23 1.94 -12.31
CA TYR A 62 21.94 2.22 -12.95
C TYR A 62 21.59 1.17 -14.01
N PHE A 63 22.56 0.68 -14.78
CA PHE A 63 22.34 -0.45 -15.69
C PHE A 63 21.93 -1.72 -14.92
N VAL A 64 22.67 -2.10 -13.87
CA VAL A 64 22.31 -3.29 -13.06
C VAL A 64 20.95 -3.11 -12.36
N LEU A 65 20.65 -1.88 -11.89
CA LEU A 65 19.33 -1.55 -11.35
C LEU A 65 18.21 -1.88 -12.33
N SER A 66 18.43 -1.64 -13.63
CA SER A 66 17.42 -1.94 -14.64
C SER A 66 17.09 -3.42 -14.82
N GLU A 67 18.02 -4.30 -14.45
CA GLU A 67 17.80 -5.74 -14.51
C GLU A 67 16.92 -6.23 -13.35
N ILE A 68 16.90 -5.50 -12.23
CA ILE A 68 16.19 -5.91 -11.00
C ILE A 68 15.02 -4.98 -10.64
N SER A 69 14.76 -3.94 -11.43
CA SER A 69 13.80 -2.89 -11.05
C SER A 69 12.39 -3.42 -10.84
N TYR A 70 11.99 -4.46 -11.58
CA TYR A 70 10.69 -5.12 -11.43
C TYR A 70 10.55 -5.80 -10.06
N ASP A 71 11.59 -6.50 -9.59
CA ASP A 71 11.59 -7.15 -8.28
C ASP A 71 11.54 -6.12 -7.14
N LEU A 72 12.24 -4.99 -7.31
CA LEU A 72 12.23 -3.91 -6.32
C LEU A 72 10.83 -3.33 -6.14
N VAL A 73 10.14 -3.00 -7.24
CA VAL A 73 8.76 -2.47 -7.17
C VAL A 73 7.75 -3.53 -6.73
N GLY A 74 8.03 -4.82 -6.96
CA GLY A 74 7.25 -5.94 -6.44
C GLY A 74 7.22 -6.00 -4.91
N ILE A 75 8.30 -5.58 -4.25
CA ILE A 75 8.40 -5.51 -2.79
C ILE A 75 7.92 -4.14 -2.27
N TYR A 76 8.42 -3.05 -2.85
CA TYR A 76 8.12 -1.69 -2.44
C TYR A 76 7.66 -0.84 -3.64
N PRO A 77 6.34 -0.81 -3.95
CA PRO A 77 5.80 -0.08 -5.10
C PRO A 77 5.71 1.42 -4.81
N TRP A 78 6.86 2.08 -4.62
CA TRP A 78 6.91 3.47 -4.20
C TRP A 78 7.12 4.40 -5.39
N THR A 79 6.27 5.42 -5.54
CA THR A 79 6.42 6.46 -6.57
C THR A 79 7.76 7.20 -6.47
N SER A 80 8.28 7.39 -5.25
CA SER A 80 9.59 8.00 -5.02
C SER A 80 10.77 7.20 -5.61
N PHE A 81 10.61 5.88 -5.78
CA PHE A 81 11.57 5.07 -6.53
C PHE A 81 11.51 5.39 -8.02
N ILE A 82 10.30 5.48 -8.60
CA ILE A 82 10.08 5.86 -10.00
C ILE A 82 10.64 7.26 -10.29
N ASP A 83 10.43 8.22 -9.40
CA ASP A 83 11.00 9.57 -9.52
C ASP A 83 12.53 9.56 -9.57
N ALA A 84 13.16 8.78 -8.67
CA ALA A 84 14.60 8.61 -8.65
C ALA A 84 15.11 7.90 -9.92
N TYR A 85 14.32 6.97 -10.45
CA TYR A 85 14.66 6.23 -11.65
C TYR A 85 14.60 7.11 -12.90
N HIS A 86 13.57 7.96 -13.02
CA HIS A 86 13.49 9.01 -14.05
C HIS A 86 14.60 10.05 -13.92
N PHE A 87 15.01 10.40 -12.70
CA PHE A 87 16.18 11.25 -12.48
C PHE A 87 17.45 10.64 -13.07
N LEU A 88 17.70 9.35 -12.81
CA LEU A 88 18.82 8.61 -13.38
C LEU A 88 18.74 8.52 -14.90
N ALA A 89 17.55 8.31 -15.46
CA ALA A 89 17.34 8.26 -16.90
C ALA A 89 17.74 9.57 -17.60
N LYS A 90 17.48 10.71 -16.95
CA LYS A 90 17.93 12.03 -17.40
C LYS A 90 19.45 12.19 -17.23
N LYS A 91 19.98 11.83 -16.06
CA LYS A 91 21.43 11.91 -15.75
C LYS A 91 22.28 11.07 -16.71
N TYR A 92 21.82 9.87 -17.06
CA TYR A 92 22.51 8.89 -17.88
C TYR A 92 21.79 8.60 -19.21
N SER A 93 21.32 9.65 -19.89
CA SER A 93 20.53 9.54 -21.12
C SER A 93 21.17 8.72 -22.25
N LYS A 94 22.50 8.71 -22.36
CA LYS A 94 23.23 7.89 -23.34
C LYS A 94 23.11 6.39 -23.01
N GLN A 95 23.32 6.02 -21.75
CA GLN A 95 23.22 4.65 -21.27
C GLN A 95 21.76 4.15 -21.34
N THR A 96 20.79 5.00 -20.98
CA THR A 96 19.36 4.69 -21.11
C THR A 96 18.99 4.26 -22.51
N LYS A 97 19.50 4.95 -23.54
CA LYS A 97 19.29 4.57 -24.95
C LYS A 97 20.05 3.31 -25.34
N LYS A 98 21.33 3.23 -24.96
CA LYS A 98 22.21 2.11 -25.34
C LYS A 98 21.71 0.76 -24.82
N HIS A 99 21.14 0.73 -23.61
CA HIS A 99 20.71 -0.48 -22.92
C HIS A 99 19.19 -0.62 -22.84
N GLU A 100 18.44 0.20 -23.59
CA GLU A 100 16.96 0.16 -23.64
C GLU A 100 16.26 0.23 -22.26
N ILE A 101 16.90 0.89 -21.28
CA ILE A 101 16.42 0.98 -19.88
C ILE A 101 15.05 1.67 -19.78
N PHE A 102 14.65 2.42 -20.82
CA PHE A 102 13.31 3.00 -20.89
C PHE A 102 12.20 1.95 -20.71
N ASN A 103 12.38 0.73 -21.23
CA ASN A 103 11.41 -0.35 -21.06
C ASN A 103 11.31 -0.79 -19.59
N ALA A 104 12.45 -0.97 -18.92
CA ALA A 104 12.48 -1.33 -17.50
C ALA A 104 11.86 -0.23 -16.61
N ILE A 105 12.09 1.04 -16.94
CA ILE A 105 11.45 2.17 -16.26
C ILE A 105 9.94 2.14 -16.50
N TYR A 106 9.51 1.97 -17.75
CA TYR A 106 8.10 1.89 -18.10
C TYR A 106 7.40 0.73 -17.38
N GLU A 107 7.98 -0.47 -17.40
CA GLU A 107 7.42 -1.64 -16.70
C GLU A 107 7.34 -1.43 -15.18
N ALA A 108 8.38 -0.88 -14.58
CA ALA A 108 8.38 -0.56 -13.15
C ALA A 108 7.34 0.52 -12.83
N GLU A 109 7.23 1.55 -13.67
CA GLU A 109 6.25 2.62 -13.54
C GLU A 109 4.82 2.10 -13.72
N GLU A 110 4.55 1.25 -14.71
CA GLU A 110 3.24 0.62 -14.90
C GLU A 110 2.93 -0.37 -13.77
N TYR A 111 3.93 -1.06 -13.20
CA TYR A 111 3.72 -1.86 -12.00
C TYR A 111 3.35 -0.98 -10.80
N VAL A 112 4.11 0.08 -10.54
CA VAL A 112 3.80 1.03 -9.45
C VAL A 112 2.46 1.70 -9.70
N LYS A 113 2.15 2.08 -10.93
CA LYS A 113 0.86 2.63 -11.34
C LYS A 113 -0.26 1.63 -11.16
N SER A 114 -0.14 0.37 -11.58
CA SER A 114 -1.18 -0.64 -11.36
C SER A 114 -1.40 -0.92 -9.87
N ARG A 115 -0.34 -0.78 -9.05
CA ARG A 115 -0.43 -0.83 -7.58
C ARG A 115 -0.94 0.47 -6.96
N SER A 116 -0.74 1.61 -7.61
CA SER A 116 -1.22 2.94 -7.19
C SER A 116 -2.55 3.33 -7.87
N MET A 117 -3.05 2.55 -8.83
CA MET A 117 -4.40 2.57 -9.41
C MET A 117 -5.38 1.82 -8.50
N ILE A 118 -4.88 1.29 -7.39
CA ILE A 118 -5.65 1.11 -6.15
C ILE A 118 -5.91 2.46 -5.46
N ASP A 119 -5.32 3.57 -5.94
CA ASP A 119 -5.24 4.86 -5.24
C ASP A 119 -5.51 6.12 -6.10
N ASP A 120 -5.95 6.07 -7.38
CA ASP A 120 -6.41 7.31 -8.06
C ASP A 120 -7.56 7.19 -9.10
N GLU A 121 -8.57 8.01 -8.83
CA GLU A 121 -9.60 8.66 -9.66
C GLU A 121 -10.66 7.88 -10.46
N ASN A 122 -10.69 6.55 -10.49
CA ASN A 122 -11.93 5.84 -10.85
C ASN A 122 -11.98 4.41 -10.29
N THR A 123 -12.22 4.30 -8.98
CA THR A 123 -12.97 3.19 -8.34
C THR A 123 -12.17 2.05 -7.67
N ILE A 124 -11.15 2.37 -6.84
CA ILE A 124 -10.65 1.48 -5.77
C ILE A 124 -10.28 2.33 -4.53
N PHE A 125 -10.63 1.89 -3.32
CA PHE A 125 -10.50 2.61 -2.04
C PHE A 125 -9.09 3.15 -1.75
N SER A 126 -8.95 4.47 -1.55
CA SER A 126 -7.66 5.11 -1.26
C SER A 126 -7.32 5.13 0.24
N ILE A 127 -6.22 4.45 0.62
CA ILE A 127 -5.76 4.39 2.02
C ILE A 127 -5.25 5.78 2.47
N LYS A 128 -4.62 6.54 1.58
CA LYS A 128 -4.12 7.87 1.90
C LYS A 128 -5.28 8.82 2.19
N GLN A 129 -6.27 8.90 1.30
CA GLN A 129 -7.46 9.73 1.51
C GLN A 129 -8.20 9.35 2.78
N PHE A 130 -8.33 8.04 3.05
CA PHE A 130 -8.91 7.56 4.29
C PHE A 130 -8.17 8.10 5.52
N LYS A 131 -6.84 8.00 5.55
CA LYS A 131 -6.03 8.52 6.66
C LYS A 131 -6.12 10.03 6.82
N ASP A 132 -6.12 10.76 5.71
CA ASP A 132 -6.25 12.22 5.72
C ASP A 132 -7.61 12.64 6.30
N LEU A 133 -8.70 11.96 5.92
CA LEU A 133 -10.03 12.18 6.48
C LEU A 133 -10.14 11.82 7.97
N ILE A 134 -9.49 10.73 8.42
CA ILE A 134 -9.41 10.39 9.86
C ILE A 134 -8.70 11.48 10.66
N MET A 135 -7.65 12.08 10.09
CA MET A 135 -6.94 13.19 10.72
C MET A 135 -7.77 14.47 10.73
N GLU A 136 -8.48 14.77 9.62
CA GLU A 136 -9.42 15.88 9.53
C GLU A 136 -10.51 15.76 10.60
N ARG A 137 -11.17 14.59 10.72
CA ARG A 137 -12.15 14.27 11.77
C ARG A 137 -11.60 14.55 13.16
N LYS A 138 -10.35 14.13 13.44
CA LYS A 138 -9.70 14.36 14.73
C LYS A 138 -9.45 15.83 15.03
N ILE A 139 -9.12 16.63 14.02
CA ILE A 139 -8.88 18.07 14.18
C ILE A 139 -10.20 18.76 14.47
N ILE A 140 -11.23 18.50 13.67
CA ILE A 140 -12.56 19.09 13.80
C ILE A 140 -13.19 18.70 15.14
N GLY A 141 -13.10 17.42 15.53
CA GLY A 141 -13.68 16.89 16.77
C GLY A 141 -13.09 17.47 18.06
N LYS A 142 -12.03 18.29 17.99
CA LYS A 142 -11.55 19.06 19.15
C LYS A 142 -12.44 20.27 19.46
N CYS A 143 -13.23 20.73 18.51
CA CYS A 143 -14.16 21.84 18.67
C CYS A 143 -15.60 21.32 18.69
N PRO A 144 -16.31 21.38 19.83
CA PRO A 144 -17.69 20.86 19.92
C PRO A 144 -18.72 21.67 19.11
N LEU A 145 -18.35 22.84 18.56
CA LEU A 145 -19.22 23.66 17.73
C LEU A 145 -19.20 23.28 16.24
N ASN A 146 -18.31 22.38 15.82
CA ASN A 146 -18.10 22.04 14.40
C ASN A 146 -18.88 20.79 13.97
N TYR A 147 -20.10 20.62 14.48
CA TYR A 147 -20.91 19.43 14.22
C TYR A 147 -21.17 19.21 12.71
N TRP A 148 -21.48 20.28 11.97
CA TRP A 148 -21.71 20.21 10.52
C TRP A 148 -20.47 19.77 9.73
N ASP A 149 -19.28 20.18 10.18
CA ASP A 149 -18.03 19.78 9.53
C ASP A 149 -17.70 18.30 9.83
N LEU A 150 -18.09 17.79 11.01
CA LEU A 150 -17.95 16.38 11.35
C LEU A 150 -18.83 15.50 10.46
N ASP A 151 -20.11 15.88 10.27
CA ASP A 151 -21.03 15.16 9.39
C ASP A 151 -20.49 15.08 7.97
N LEU A 152 -19.93 16.18 7.45
CA LEU A 152 -19.33 16.20 6.11
C LEU A 152 -18.13 15.24 5.98
N VAL A 153 -17.31 15.12 7.03
CA VAL A 153 -16.18 14.19 7.02
C VAL A 153 -16.64 12.74 7.12
N TRP A 154 -17.65 12.44 7.93
CA TRP A 154 -18.26 11.11 7.98
C TRP A 154 -18.86 10.72 6.63
N GLU A 155 -19.59 11.61 5.97
CA GLU A 155 -20.13 11.38 4.64
C GLU A 155 -19.03 11.09 3.60
N LYS A 156 -17.92 11.84 3.64
CA LYS A 156 -16.75 11.59 2.78
C LYS A 156 -16.11 10.23 3.06
N LEU A 157 -15.98 9.84 4.33
CA LEU A 157 -15.44 8.53 4.71
C LEU A 157 -16.33 7.40 4.20
N VAL A 158 -17.64 7.48 4.39
CA VAL A 158 -18.60 6.48 3.89
C VAL A 158 -18.55 6.40 2.37
N LYS A 159 -18.57 7.54 1.67
CA LYS A 159 -18.46 7.60 0.21
C LYS A 159 -17.18 6.97 -0.31
N LEU A 160 -16.05 7.22 0.35
CA LEU A 160 -14.76 6.64 -0.02
C LEU A 160 -14.75 5.11 0.18
N ILE A 161 -15.23 4.64 1.34
CA ILE A 161 -15.25 3.21 1.68
C ILE A 161 -16.23 2.45 0.79
N CYS A 162 -17.40 3.03 0.56
CA CYS A 162 -18.53 2.39 -0.10
C CYS A 162 -18.68 2.82 -1.58
N ALA A 163 -17.64 3.36 -2.20
CA ALA A 163 -17.68 3.80 -3.60
C ALA A 163 -18.06 2.68 -4.58
N SER A 164 -17.63 1.44 -4.28
CA SER A 164 -17.95 0.23 -5.04
C SER A 164 -17.66 -1.02 -4.22
N GLU A 165 -18.15 -2.18 -4.67
CA GLU A 165 -17.80 -3.49 -4.09
C GLU A 165 -16.29 -3.76 -4.10
N ALA A 166 -15.59 -3.34 -5.16
CA ALA A 166 -14.13 -3.46 -5.26
C ALA A 166 -13.42 -2.57 -4.23
N SER A 167 -13.90 -1.34 -4.05
CA SER A 167 -13.39 -0.42 -3.03
C SER A 167 -13.58 -0.99 -1.63
N PHE A 168 -14.78 -1.51 -1.37
CA PHE A 168 -15.11 -2.11 -0.09
C PHE A 168 -14.29 -3.37 0.21
N SER A 169 -14.02 -4.19 -0.80
CA SER A 169 -13.14 -5.37 -0.68
C SER A 169 -11.72 -4.97 -0.27
N VAL A 170 -11.15 -3.93 -0.88
CA VAL A 170 -9.81 -3.42 -0.52
C VAL A 170 -9.82 -2.84 0.89
N PHE A 171 -10.88 -2.14 1.28
CA PHE A 171 -11.04 -1.64 2.64
C PHE A 171 -11.06 -2.78 3.68
N ILE A 172 -11.78 -3.87 3.41
CA ILE A 172 -11.82 -5.07 4.27
C ILE A 172 -10.41 -5.70 4.42
N GLU A 173 -9.63 -5.77 3.35
CA GLU A 173 -8.25 -6.26 3.42
C GLU A 173 -7.33 -5.30 4.20
N TYR A 174 -7.55 -3.99 4.06
CA TYR A 174 -6.86 -2.99 4.87
C TYR A 174 -7.16 -3.15 6.37
N MET A 175 -8.43 -3.38 6.74
CA MET A 175 -8.84 -3.67 8.12
C MET A 175 -8.06 -4.85 8.71
N LYS A 176 -7.94 -5.95 7.97
CA LYS A 176 -7.26 -7.17 8.44
C LYS A 176 -5.75 -7.01 8.57
N THR A 177 -5.12 -6.15 7.78
CA THR A 177 -3.67 -6.08 7.68
C THR A 177 -3.08 -4.86 8.39
N LYS A 178 -3.41 -3.67 7.92
CA LYS A 178 -2.66 -2.43 8.18
C LYS A 178 -3.39 -1.43 9.06
N MET A 179 -4.71 -1.59 9.25
CA MET A 179 -5.51 -0.64 10.03
C MET A 179 -5.02 -0.52 11.48
N THR A 180 -4.94 0.73 11.96
CA THR A 180 -4.46 1.07 13.30
C THR A 180 -5.61 1.16 14.32
N ALA A 181 -5.26 1.12 15.62
CA ALA A 181 -6.24 1.26 16.70
C ALA A 181 -7.04 2.58 16.64
N CYS A 182 -6.37 3.65 16.21
CA CYS A 182 -6.97 4.96 16.00
C CYS A 182 -8.02 4.92 14.88
N GLU A 183 -7.65 4.38 13.72
CA GLU A 183 -8.55 4.28 12.56
C GLU A 183 -9.76 3.39 12.90
N TYR A 184 -9.51 2.26 13.56
CA TYR A 184 -10.54 1.36 14.09
C TYR A 184 -11.51 2.09 15.05
N SER A 185 -11.01 2.94 15.94
CA SER A 185 -11.87 3.67 16.88
C SER A 185 -12.83 4.66 16.20
N THR A 186 -12.43 5.25 15.07
CA THR A 186 -13.30 6.13 14.28
C THR A 186 -14.32 5.35 13.46
N LEU A 187 -13.99 4.12 13.04
CA LEU A 187 -14.88 3.29 12.22
C LEU A 187 -16.24 3.03 12.87
N LYS A 188 -16.30 2.99 14.20
CA LYS A 188 -17.56 2.81 14.96
C LYS A 188 -18.57 3.94 14.72
N GLU A 189 -18.09 5.12 14.34
CA GLU A 189 -18.95 6.31 14.18
C GLU A 189 -19.70 6.30 12.85
N ILE A 190 -19.27 5.44 11.92
CA ILE A 190 -19.81 5.34 10.56
C ILE A 190 -20.19 3.88 10.20
N SER A 191 -20.19 2.97 11.18
CA SER A 191 -20.41 1.54 10.92
C SER A 191 -21.81 1.25 10.40
N ASP A 192 -22.81 1.96 10.94
CA ASP A 192 -24.21 1.75 10.60
C ASP A 192 -24.47 2.15 9.14
N ASP A 193 -23.88 3.26 8.70
CA ASP A 193 -23.94 3.71 7.32
C ASP A 193 -23.26 2.72 6.37
N ILE A 194 -22.11 2.17 6.77
CA ILE A 194 -21.38 1.18 5.97
C ILE A 194 -22.22 -0.10 5.81
N VAL A 195 -22.78 -0.65 6.89
CA VAL A 195 -23.56 -1.90 6.79
C VAL A 195 -24.90 -1.72 6.09
N ALA A 196 -25.48 -0.52 6.16
CA ALA A 196 -26.68 -0.19 5.38
C ALA A 196 -26.42 -0.23 3.87
N ILE A 197 -25.21 0.15 3.41
CA ILE A 197 -24.83 0.12 1.99
C ILE A 197 -24.34 -1.27 1.57
N PHE A 198 -23.39 -1.85 2.32
CA PHE A 198 -22.80 -3.15 2.03
C PHE A 198 -22.97 -4.10 3.23
N PRO A 199 -24.09 -4.82 3.33
CA PRO A 199 -24.35 -5.76 4.43
C PRO A 199 -23.57 -7.07 4.25
N TRP A 200 -22.24 -6.98 4.22
CA TRP A 200 -21.36 -8.10 3.93
C TRP A 200 -20.83 -8.74 5.20
N ILE A 201 -20.99 -10.05 5.32
CA ILE A 201 -20.46 -10.81 6.47
C ILE A 201 -18.92 -10.73 6.57
N SER A 202 -18.23 -10.50 5.45
CA SER A 202 -16.77 -10.31 5.41
C SER A 202 -16.32 -9.04 6.14
N PHE A 203 -17.14 -7.98 6.12
CA PHE A 203 -16.90 -6.76 6.89
C PHE A 203 -16.99 -7.06 8.40
N ILE A 204 -18.06 -7.74 8.83
CA ILE A 204 -18.23 -8.16 10.24
C ILE A 204 -17.04 -9.01 10.71
N LYS A 205 -16.61 -9.98 9.91
CA LYS A 205 -15.43 -10.81 10.22
C LYS A 205 -14.16 -9.98 10.37
N ALA A 206 -13.92 -9.01 9.49
CA ALA A 206 -12.78 -8.11 9.60
C ALA A 206 -12.89 -7.20 10.85
N TYR A 207 -14.10 -6.79 11.21
CA TYR A 207 -14.35 -5.95 12.37
C TYR A 207 -14.12 -6.71 13.69
N ARG A 208 -14.58 -7.97 13.76
CA ARG A 208 -14.28 -8.91 14.84
C ARG A 208 -12.78 -9.22 14.96
N PHE A 209 -12.08 -9.33 13.83
CA PHE A 209 -10.62 -9.45 13.85
C PHE A 209 -9.96 -8.22 14.51
N LEU A 210 -10.42 -7.01 14.20
CA LEU A 210 -9.93 -5.78 14.84
C LEU A 210 -10.28 -5.71 16.33
N GLU A 211 -11.44 -6.22 16.74
CA GLU A 211 -11.83 -6.37 18.16
C GLU A 211 -10.76 -7.16 18.93
N GLN A 212 -10.33 -8.29 18.37
CA GLN A 212 -9.29 -9.14 18.94
C GLN A 212 -7.90 -8.51 18.88
N LYS A 213 -7.60 -7.77 17.81
CA LYS A 213 -6.31 -7.07 17.63
C LYS A 213 -6.15 -5.89 18.58
N TYR A 214 -7.24 -5.20 18.93
CA TYR A 214 -7.24 -3.96 19.72
C TYR A 214 -8.20 -4.00 20.93
N PRO A 215 -8.07 -4.96 21.85
CA PRO A 215 -9.04 -5.18 22.93
C PRO A 215 -9.14 -3.98 23.90
N THR A 216 -8.05 -3.23 24.07
CA THR A 216 -8.03 -2.02 24.91
C THR A 216 -8.91 -0.92 24.29
N SER A 217 -8.72 -0.63 23.00
CA SER A 217 -9.53 0.36 22.29
C SER A 217 -10.99 -0.05 22.19
N THR A 218 -11.27 -1.35 21.97
CA THR A 218 -12.63 -1.88 22.00
C THR A 218 -13.34 -1.57 23.32
N LYS A 219 -12.66 -1.77 24.45
CA LYS A 219 -13.21 -1.49 25.77
C LYS A 219 -13.39 0.01 26.02
N GLU A 220 -12.36 0.80 25.74
CA GLU A 220 -12.34 2.25 25.98
C GLU A 220 -13.45 2.96 25.20
N TYR A 221 -13.59 2.61 23.92
CA TYR A 221 -14.54 3.26 23.02
C TYR A 221 -15.88 2.53 22.92
N LYS A 222 -16.10 1.47 23.71
CA LYS A 222 -17.32 0.64 23.74
C LYS A 222 -17.71 0.10 22.36
N ILE A 223 -16.72 -0.28 21.54
CA ILE A 223 -16.92 -0.63 20.13
C ILE A 223 -17.71 -1.94 19.96
N LYS A 224 -17.62 -2.84 20.94
CA LYS A 224 -18.25 -4.17 20.86
C LYS A 224 -19.76 -4.11 20.54
N LEU A 225 -20.49 -3.18 21.18
CA LEU A 225 -21.92 -3.01 20.94
C LEU A 225 -22.22 -2.72 19.47
N PHE A 226 -21.45 -1.82 18.84
CA PHE A 226 -21.60 -1.49 17.43
C PHE A 226 -21.28 -2.68 16.51
N ILE A 227 -20.33 -3.55 16.88
CA ILE A 227 -20.03 -4.75 16.11
C ILE A 227 -21.19 -5.75 16.22
N ASP A 228 -21.74 -5.93 17.42
CA ASP A 228 -22.87 -6.81 17.68
C ASP A 228 -24.12 -6.33 16.91
N ASP A 229 -24.44 -5.03 16.97
CA ASP A 229 -25.57 -4.42 16.25
C ASP A 229 -25.40 -4.53 14.72
N ALA A 230 -24.19 -4.25 14.21
CA ALA A 230 -23.87 -4.40 12.80
C ALA A 230 -23.99 -5.85 12.32
N GLU A 231 -23.58 -6.82 13.15
CA GLU A 231 -23.69 -8.25 12.84
C GLU A 231 -25.16 -8.68 12.75
N GLU A 232 -26.00 -8.27 13.70
CA GLU A 232 -27.44 -8.55 13.68
C GLU A 232 -28.11 -7.97 12.42
N TYR A 233 -27.77 -6.73 12.07
CA TYR A 233 -28.27 -6.10 10.85
C TYR A 233 -27.86 -6.90 9.59
N VAL A 234 -26.59 -7.24 9.46
CA VAL A 234 -26.08 -8.01 8.31
C VAL A 234 -26.73 -9.39 8.20
N LEU A 235 -26.95 -10.07 9.34
CA LEU A 235 -27.59 -11.38 9.36
C LEU A 235 -29.06 -11.29 8.95
N SER A 236 -29.81 -10.31 9.45
CA SER A 236 -31.22 -10.12 9.07
C SER A 236 -31.38 -9.88 7.57
N LYS A 237 -30.53 -9.04 6.97
CA LYS A 237 -30.55 -8.77 5.52
C LYS A 237 -30.17 -9.96 4.65
N ASN A 238 -29.27 -10.82 5.11
CA ASN A 238 -28.93 -12.03 4.37
C ASN A 238 -30.02 -13.09 4.46
N ASN A 239 -30.78 -13.16 5.56
CA ASN A 239 -31.92 -14.07 5.68
C ASN A 239 -33.11 -13.62 4.80
N GLU A 240 -33.42 -12.32 4.75
CA GLU A 240 -34.46 -11.77 3.86
C GLU A 240 -34.20 -12.10 2.38
N ARG A 241 -32.95 -12.03 1.93
CA ARG A 241 -32.57 -12.36 0.54
C ARG A 241 -32.74 -13.83 0.17
N ILE A 242 -32.66 -14.74 1.13
CA ILE A 242 -32.86 -16.18 0.91
C ILE A 242 -34.35 -16.49 0.76
N GLU A 243 -35.23 -15.79 1.48
CA GLU A 243 -36.68 -15.97 1.40
C GLU A 243 -37.28 -15.40 0.09
N ASP A 244 -36.73 -14.32 -0.45
CA ASP A 244 -37.17 -13.72 -1.71
C ASP A 244 -36.67 -14.46 -2.98
N GLY A 245 -35.62 -15.29 -2.85
CA GLY A 245 -35.10 -16.11 -3.96
C GLY A 245 -35.86 -17.42 -4.21
N HIS A 246 -36.93 -17.68 -3.47
CA HIS A 246 -37.76 -18.89 -3.54
C HIS A 246 -39.21 -18.63 -4.03
N LYS A 247 -39.46 -17.54 -4.77
CA LYS A 247 -40.73 -17.29 -5.48
C LYS A 247 -40.57 -17.31 -6.99
#